data_AF-A0A967T6T7-F1
#
_entry.id   AF-A0A967T6T7-F1
#
_cell.length_a   1.000
_cell.length_b   1.000
_cell.length_c   1.000
_cell.angle_alpha   90.00
_cell.angle_beta   90.00
_cell.angle_gamma   90.00
#
_symmetry.space_group_name_H-M   'P 1'
#
loop_
_entity.id
_entity.type
_entity.pdbx_description
1 polymer ?
#
loop_
_entity_poly.entity_id
_entity_poly.type
_entity_poly.pdbx_seq_one_letter_code
_entity_poly.pdbx_strand_id
1 'polypeptide(L)'
;MVDETGIILKNLPNMPTQGFPIATGISVKQLLQDRRPLYRALEIINMIKEVDNTLLSFISETHLQKDHWPVLFLNQGGAKVFLGESSHYERIYLWSELFRQSSIVDNLDQIKRIDFTFDDRIVIEYKT
;
A
#
# COMPACT_ATOMS: atom_id res chain seq x y z
N MET A 1 3.70 16.64 3.74
CA MET A 1 2.69 15.68 4.24
C MET A 1 1.46 15.75 3.35
N VAL A 2 0.65 14.70 3.26
CA VAL A 2 -0.65 14.75 2.57
C VAL A 2 -1.72 14.40 3.59
N ASP A 3 -2.82 15.16 3.65
CA ASP A 3 -3.96 14.81 4.49
C ASP A 3 -4.93 13.83 3.80
N GLU A 4 -5.96 13.41 4.51
CA GLU A 4 -7.00 12.48 4.02
C GLU A 4 -7.81 13.02 2.83
N THR A 5 -7.76 14.33 2.57
CA THR A 5 -8.43 14.97 1.42
C THR A 5 -7.50 15.13 0.21
N GLY A 6 -6.23 14.73 0.34
CA GLY A 6 -5.23 14.85 -0.72
C GLY A 6 -4.58 16.23 -0.81
N ILE A 7 -4.72 17.08 0.20
CA ILE A 7 -4.02 18.36 0.25
C ILE A 7 -2.57 18.12 0.64
N ILE A 8 -1.66 18.58 -0.22
CA ILE A 8 -0.21 18.55 0.05
C ILE A 8 0.12 19.70 1.00
N LEU A 9 0.32 19.35 2.27
CA LEU A 9 0.74 20.25 3.33
C LEU A 9 2.27 20.44 3.26
N LYS A 10 2.72 21.70 3.34
CA LYS A 10 4.14 21.99 3.61
C LYS A 10 4.49 21.42 4.99
N ASN A 11 5.56 20.64 5.07
CA ASN A 11 6.07 20.16 6.36
C ASN A 11 6.46 21.37 7.20
N LEU A 12 5.73 21.59 8.30
CA LEU A 12 6.14 22.52 9.34
C LEU A 12 7.11 21.79 10.28
N PRO A 13 8.16 22.47 10.82
CA PRO A 13 9.00 21.86 11.83
C PRO A 13 8.11 21.44 13.02
N ASN A 14 8.27 20.19 13.47
CA ASN A 14 7.53 19.52 14.56
C ASN A 14 6.19 18.84 14.20
N MET A 15 5.87 18.65 12.92
CA MET A 15 4.77 17.74 12.57
C MET A 15 5.16 16.28 12.89
N PRO A 16 4.35 15.53 13.67
CA PRO A 16 4.62 14.12 13.92
C PRO A 16 4.47 13.34 12.62
N THR A 17 5.56 12.70 12.18
CA THR A 17 5.59 11.85 10.97
C THR A 17 5.52 10.35 11.28
N GLN A 18 5.42 9.97 12.55
CA GLN A 18 5.43 8.58 12.97
C GLN A 18 4.08 7.90 12.70
N GLY A 19 4.12 6.75 12.02
CA GLY A 19 2.97 5.87 11.83
C GLY A 19 2.22 5.99 10.51
N PHE A 20 2.63 6.89 9.59
CA PHE A 20 2.00 7.00 8.27
C PHE A 20 2.87 6.37 7.18
N PRO A 21 2.28 5.57 6.26
CA PRO A 21 3.02 5.04 5.12
C PRO A 21 3.50 6.17 4.21
N ILE A 22 4.72 6.03 3.71
CA ILE A 22 5.36 7.05 2.86
C ILE A 22 4.79 6.94 1.44
N ALA A 23 4.36 8.04 0.84
CA ALA A 23 3.96 8.08 -0.57
C ALA A 23 5.17 8.45 -1.46
N THR A 24 5.47 7.62 -2.47
CA THR A 24 6.63 7.78 -3.37
C THR A 24 6.25 7.60 -4.84
N GLY A 25 7.22 7.53 -5.76
CA GLY A 25 7.00 7.14 -7.17
C GLY A 25 6.63 8.28 -8.12
N ILE A 26 6.14 9.41 -7.62
CA ILE A 26 5.77 10.59 -8.43
C ILE A 26 6.30 11.88 -7.79
N SER A 27 6.82 12.79 -8.61
CA SER A 27 7.29 14.10 -8.15
C SER A 27 6.13 15.03 -7.77
N VAL A 28 6.38 15.96 -6.85
CA VAL A 28 5.39 16.99 -6.47
C VAL A 28 4.89 17.77 -7.70
N LYS A 29 5.77 18.11 -8.64
CA LYS A 29 5.38 18.82 -9.88
C LYS A 29 4.36 18.03 -10.69
N GLN A 30 4.55 16.71 -10.81
CA GLN A 30 3.60 15.83 -11.50
C GLN A 30 2.28 15.72 -10.73
N LEU A 31 2.32 15.60 -9.39
CA LEU A 31 1.10 15.56 -8.56
C LEU A 31 0.30 16.87 -8.65
N LEU A 32 0.96 18.01 -8.80
CA LEU A 32 0.28 19.30 -9.00
C LEU A 32 -0.42 19.39 -10.36
N GLN A 33 0.05 18.65 -11.37
CA GLN A 33 -0.58 18.56 -12.69
C GLN A 33 -1.70 17.53 -12.72
N ASP A 34 -1.50 16.39 -12.05
CA ASP A 34 -2.43 15.28 -12.00
C ASP A 34 -2.40 14.60 -10.63
N ARG A 35 -3.49 14.77 -9.88
CA ARG A 35 -3.65 14.22 -8.52
C ARG A 35 -4.25 12.82 -8.51
N ARG A 36 -4.68 12.26 -9.65
CA ARG A 36 -5.34 10.94 -9.70
C ARG A 36 -4.51 9.83 -9.03
N PRO A 37 -3.18 9.74 -9.20
CA PRO A 37 -2.37 8.73 -8.53
C PRO A 37 -2.45 8.81 -7.00
N LEU A 38 -2.46 10.03 -6.46
CA LEU A 38 -2.57 10.26 -5.02
C LEU A 38 -3.96 9.87 -4.50
N TYR A 39 -5.02 10.23 -5.23
CA TYR A 39 -6.38 9.87 -4.84
C TYR A 39 -6.60 8.35 -4.85
N ARG A 40 -6.06 7.63 -5.84
CA ARG A 40 -6.08 6.16 -5.85
C ARG A 40 -5.37 5.56 -4.63
N ALA A 41 -4.24 6.14 -4.21
CA ALA A 41 -3.56 5.69 -3.01
C ALA A 41 -4.36 5.94 -1.73
N LEU A 42 -4.95 7.13 -1.58
CA LEU A 42 -5.81 7.42 -0.44
C LEU A 42 -7.05 6.52 -0.42
N GLU A 43 -7.62 6.22 -1.59
CA GLU A 43 -8.73 5.29 -1.74
C GLU A 43 -8.36 3.88 -1.27
N ILE A 44 -7.23 3.32 -1.71
CA ILE A 44 -6.73 2.03 -1.22
C ILE A 44 -6.51 2.05 0.30
N ILE A 45 -5.89 3.10 0.83
CA ILE A 45 -5.67 3.21 2.28
C ILE A 45 -7.00 3.25 3.06
N ASN A 46 -8.01 3.94 2.54
CA ASN A 46 -9.34 3.98 3.15
C ASN A 46 -10.03 2.61 3.07
N MET A 47 -9.99 1.93 1.92
CA MET A 47 -10.50 0.56 1.79
C MET A 47 -9.82 -0.40 2.76
N ILE A 48 -8.51 -0.27 2.98
CA ILE A 48 -7.78 -1.06 3.98
C ILE A 48 -8.31 -0.78 5.39
N LYS A 49 -8.52 0.49 5.77
CA LYS A 49 -9.09 0.83 7.09
C LYS A 49 -10.47 0.23 7.30
N GLU A 50 -11.30 0.22 6.26
CA GLU A 50 -12.66 -0.31 6.29
C GLU A 50 -12.69 -1.84 6.40
N VAL A 51 -11.81 -2.54 5.70
CA VAL A 51 -11.74 -4.00 5.69
C VAL A 51 -10.99 -4.53 6.92
N ASP A 52 -9.76 -4.05 7.13
CA ASP A 52 -8.89 -4.44 8.24
C ASP A 52 -7.78 -3.40 8.47
N ASN A 53 -8.00 -2.51 9.44
CA ASN A 53 -7.05 -1.47 9.80
C ASN A 53 -5.68 -2.01 10.29
N THR A 54 -5.59 -3.27 10.73
CA THR A 54 -4.32 -3.84 11.19
C THR A 54 -3.32 -4.01 10.03
N LEU A 55 -3.80 -4.17 8.80
CA LEU A 55 -2.96 -4.26 7.60
C LEU A 55 -2.10 -3.01 7.39
N LEU A 56 -2.59 -1.82 7.77
CA LEU A 56 -1.79 -0.59 7.67
C LEU A 56 -0.49 -0.66 8.49
N SER A 57 -0.49 -1.42 9.59
CA SER A 57 0.71 -1.57 10.42
C SER A 57 1.83 -2.33 9.70
N PHE A 58 1.50 -3.11 8.68
CA PHE A 58 2.46 -3.83 7.85
C PHE A 58 2.97 -2.99 6.67
N ILE A 59 2.41 -1.80 6.40
CA ILE A 59 2.77 -1.00 5.22
C ILE A 59 3.81 0.06 5.59
N SER A 60 4.95 0.04 4.93
CA SER A 60 5.96 1.11 5.03
C SER A 60 5.76 2.22 4.00
N GLU A 61 5.37 1.83 2.78
CA GLU A 61 5.34 2.73 1.62
C GLU A 61 4.17 2.40 0.68
N THR A 62 3.62 3.44 0.07
CA THR A 62 2.65 3.36 -1.03
C THR A 62 3.26 4.04 -2.25
N HIS A 63 3.72 3.25 -3.21
CA HIS A 63 4.38 3.73 -4.40
C HIS A 63 3.35 4.12 -5.47
N LEU A 64 3.25 5.43 -5.74
CA LEU A 64 2.30 5.98 -6.69
C LEU A 64 2.73 5.69 -8.13
N GLN A 65 1.75 5.40 -8.98
CA GLN A 65 1.95 5.16 -10.40
C GLN A 65 1.02 6.08 -11.21
N LYS A 66 1.53 6.63 -12.32
CA LYS A 66 0.80 7.65 -13.09
C LYS A 66 -0.50 7.10 -13.67
N ASP A 67 -0.41 5.94 -14.32
CA ASP A 67 -1.52 5.39 -15.10
C ASP A 67 -2.11 4.11 -14.46
N HIS A 68 -1.55 3.66 -13.34
CA HIS A 68 -1.91 2.41 -12.65
C HIS A 68 -2.33 2.66 -11.19
N TRP A 69 -2.82 1.62 -10.53
CA TRP A 69 -3.01 1.61 -9.08
C TRP A 69 -1.66 1.53 -8.35
N PRO A 70 -1.57 2.06 -7.11
CA PRO A 70 -0.32 2.05 -6.37
C PRO A 70 0.12 0.64 -5.99
N VAL A 71 1.43 0.47 -5.83
CA VAL A 71 2.03 -0.73 -5.24
C VAL A 71 2.33 -0.46 -3.78
N LEU A 72 1.91 -1.36 -2.90
CA LEU A 72 2.18 -1.25 -1.46
C LEU A 72 3.47 -1.99 -1.13
N PHE A 73 4.23 -1.48 -0.17
CA PHE A 73 5.46 -2.08 0.32
C PHE A 73 5.32 -2.41 1.79
N LEU A 74 5.72 -3.62 2.15
CA LEU A 74 5.70 -4.06 3.54
C LEU A 74 6.85 -3.46 4.35
N ASN A 75 6.62 -3.25 5.64
CA ASN A 75 7.62 -2.77 6.60
C ASN A 75 8.70 -3.82 6.87
N GLN A 76 8.33 -5.09 6.95
CA GLN A 76 9.23 -6.22 7.09
C GLN A 76 9.59 -6.77 5.71
N GLY A 77 10.89 -6.91 5.44
CA GLY A 77 11.40 -7.49 4.19
C GLY A 77 11.27 -6.62 2.94
N GLY A 78 10.45 -5.55 2.96
CA GLY A 78 10.23 -4.67 1.80
C GLY A 78 9.47 -5.35 0.67
N ALA A 79 8.67 -6.38 0.98
CA ALA A 79 7.91 -7.11 -0.03
C ALA A 79 6.90 -6.19 -0.73
N LYS A 80 6.73 -6.38 -2.05
CA LYS A 80 5.73 -5.66 -2.84
C LYS A 80 4.38 -6.37 -2.78
N VAL A 81 3.32 -5.62 -2.55
CA VAL A 81 1.93 -6.12 -2.58
C VAL A 81 1.20 -5.49 -3.75
N PHE A 82 0.68 -6.34 -4.64
CA PHE A 82 -0.09 -5.92 -5.82
C PHE A 82 -1.56 -6.28 -5.64
N LEU A 83 -2.42 -5.26 -5.61
CA LEU A 83 -3.88 -5.43 -5.54
C LEU A 83 -4.55 -5.37 -6.93
N GLY A 84 -3.80 -5.03 -7.98
CA GLY A 84 -4.31 -4.90 -9.35
C GLY A 84 -5.29 -3.76 -9.56
N GLU A 85 -6.00 -3.80 -10.68
CA GLU A 85 -6.79 -2.68 -11.19
C GLU A 85 -8.28 -2.70 -10.77
N SER A 86 -8.75 -3.80 -10.17
CA SER A 86 -10.16 -4.03 -9.82
C SER A 86 -10.29 -4.92 -8.57
N SER A 87 -11.53 -5.07 -8.08
CA SER A 87 -11.89 -5.94 -6.95
C SER A 87 -11.08 -5.66 -5.68
N HIS A 88 -10.75 -4.39 -5.41
CA HIS A 88 -9.84 -4.01 -4.31
C HIS A 88 -10.34 -4.47 -2.95
N TYR A 89 -11.64 -4.30 -2.63
CA TYR A 89 -12.21 -4.77 -1.36
C TYR A 89 -12.00 -6.27 -1.15
N GLU A 90 -12.30 -7.09 -2.16
CA GLU A 90 -12.12 -8.54 -2.10
C GLU A 90 -10.65 -8.91 -1.93
N ARG A 91 -9.75 -8.27 -2.68
CA ARG A 91 -8.30 -8.55 -2.61
C ARG A 91 -7.67 -8.09 -1.30
N ILE A 92 -8.14 -6.99 -0.74
CA ILE A 92 -7.74 -6.53 0.60
C ILE A 92 -8.27 -7.51 1.66
N TYR A 93 -9.49 -8.03 1.50
CA TYR A 93 -10.02 -9.07 2.39
C TYR A 93 -9.18 -10.35 2.33
N LEU A 94 -8.85 -10.83 1.12
CA LEU A 94 -7.96 -11.97 0.94
C LEU A 94 -6.57 -11.73 1.56
N TRP A 95 -6.07 -10.50 1.48
CA TRP A 95 -4.82 -10.13 2.14
C TRP A 95 -4.94 -10.20 3.67
N SER A 96 -6.01 -9.67 4.27
CA SER A 96 -6.29 -9.81 5.70
C SER A 96 -6.30 -11.29 6.11
N GLU A 97 -7.02 -12.14 5.39
CA GLU A 97 -7.09 -13.57 5.69
C GLU A 97 -5.75 -14.28 5.53
N LEU A 98 -4.94 -13.91 4.53
CA LEU A 98 -3.59 -14.43 4.36
C LEU A 98 -2.70 -14.06 5.57
N PHE A 99 -2.82 -12.84 6.09
CA PHE A 99 -1.99 -12.34 7.19
C PHE A 99 -2.47 -12.81 8.57
N ARG A 100 -3.64 -13.45 8.66
CA ARG A 100 -4.04 -14.21 9.86
C ARG A 100 -3.25 -15.52 10.01
N GLN A 101 -2.62 -16.01 8.94
CA GLN A 101 -1.78 -17.20 8.98
C GLN A 101 -0.39 -16.84 9.50
N SER A 102 -0.05 -17.28 10.72
CA SER A 102 1.23 -16.96 11.35
C SER A 102 2.43 -17.37 10.49
N SER A 103 2.32 -18.50 9.76
CA SER A 103 3.36 -18.97 8.85
C SER A 103 3.73 -17.96 7.76
N ILE A 104 2.80 -17.09 7.33
CA ILE A 104 3.09 -16.04 6.35
C ILE A 104 3.74 -14.84 7.05
N VAL A 105 3.17 -14.39 8.17
CA VAL A 105 3.65 -13.23 8.93
C VAL A 105 5.09 -13.45 9.43
N ASP A 106 5.38 -14.65 9.92
CA ASP A 106 6.69 -15.01 10.45
C ASP A 106 7.79 -15.05 9.37
N ASN A 107 7.42 -15.10 8.09
CA ASN A 107 8.33 -15.20 6.94
C ASN A 107 8.28 -13.97 6.02
N LEU A 108 7.69 -12.85 6.44
CA LEU A 108 7.60 -11.64 5.60
C LEU A 108 8.97 -11.11 5.15
N ASP A 109 10.02 -11.33 5.94
CA ASP A 109 11.39 -10.95 5.62
C ASP A 109 11.96 -11.71 4.41
N GLN A 110 11.49 -12.94 4.18
CA GLN A 110 11.86 -13.80 3.06
C GLN A 110 10.99 -13.59 1.82
N ILE A 111 9.86 -12.90 1.95
CA ILE A 111 8.96 -12.64 0.83
C ILE A 111 9.45 -11.43 0.04
N LYS A 112 9.47 -11.57 -1.28
CA LYS A 112 9.81 -10.51 -2.24
C LYS A 112 8.56 -9.84 -2.80
N ARG A 113 7.52 -10.62 -3.08
CA ARG A 113 6.26 -10.13 -3.66
C ARG A 113 5.08 -11.00 -3.23
N ILE A 114 3.94 -10.35 -3.02
CA ILE A 114 2.61 -10.95 -2.87
C ILE A 114 1.71 -10.33 -3.92
N ASP A 115 1.11 -11.14 -4.76
CA ASP A 115 0.37 -10.70 -5.94
C ASP A 115 -1.06 -11.26 -5.92
N PHE A 116 -2.02 -10.37 -5.73
CA PHE A 116 -3.45 -10.64 -5.70
C PHE A 116 -4.14 -10.35 -7.04
N THR A 117 -3.37 -10.10 -8.11
CA THR A 117 -3.93 -9.72 -9.42
C THR A 117 -4.63 -10.87 -10.15
N PHE A 118 -4.39 -12.10 -9.72
CA PHE A 118 -4.97 -13.31 -10.30
C PHE A 118 -6.31 -13.65 -9.64
N ASP A 119 -7.30 -14.02 -10.44
CA ASP A 119 -8.67 -14.24 -9.97
C ASP A 119 -8.83 -15.52 -9.14
N ASP A 120 -7.98 -16.53 -9.35
CA ASP A 120 -8.12 -17.86 -8.75
C ASP A 120 -7.03 -18.22 -7.72
N ARG A 121 -6.03 -17.34 -7.53
CA ARG A 121 -4.88 -17.64 -6.68
C ARG A 121 -4.19 -16.38 -6.16
N ILE A 122 -3.45 -16.53 -5.08
CA ILE A 122 -2.49 -15.54 -4.59
C ILE A 122 -1.09 -16.05 -4.92
N VAL A 123 -0.27 -15.24 -5.58
CA VAL A 123 1.12 -15.62 -5.90
C VAL A 123 2.07 -14.99 -4.89
N ILE A 124 2.84 -15.84 -4.19
CA ILE A 124 3.87 -15.41 -3.25
C ILE A 124 5.23 -15.79 -3.84
N GLU A 125 6.08 -14.79 -4.04
CA GLU A 125 7.45 -14.96 -4.53
C GLU A 125 8.42 -14.73 -3.37
N TYR A 126 9.30 -15.70 -3.13
CA TYR A 126 10.34 -15.64 -2.09
C TYR A 126 11.66 -15.10 -2.66
N LYS A 127 12.48 -14.52 -1.79
CA LYS A 127 13.85 -14.13 -2.09
C LYS A 127 14.70 -15.40 -2.28
N THR A 128 15.56 -15.38 -3.30
CA THR A 128 16.66 -16.36 -3.49
C THR A 128 17.87 -15.99 -2.67
#